data_AF-A0A8H7QIA2-F1
#
_entry.id   AF-A0A8H7QIA2-F1
#
_cell.length_a   1.000
_cell.length_b   1.000
_cell.length_c   1.000
_cell.angle_alpha   90.00
_cell.angle_beta   90.00
_cell.angle_gamma   90.00
#
_symmetry.space_group_name_H-M   'P 1'
#
loop_
_entity.id
_entity.type
_entity.pdbx_description
1 polymer ?
#
loop_
_entity_poly.entity_id
_entity_poly.type
_entity_poly.pdbx_seq_one_letter_code
_entity_poly.pdbx_strand_id
1 'polypeptide(L)'
;MPRNYFCDFCQCTFPDNVTNRRNHNEGTLHMNNRKLHYDWYKDPNVFLQEQANKPPCRHFGQYGYCEYGLLCKYTHITYDPSSGQPVYPPELVQWFELQQQEAIMNNNTTPKLTLPTQRYKLPSGWKIKDLPLSLRPPPSKHGYDWSNTGICTFLRQNYFDTFKFVERLEKEGFSRQQSEAIMSSLQRVISESMMDLNKMMVSKAEREKAIYAYKVDFAKLKSEVQLIERNDFTMMKTENDRLESELEKLKQRLREEVTRTQANVRLDLNLEKGRVRDEASAQEIKIKETDTRIESEISGLRTQMEAIKFQIMQYMIGTMTGAGALFLAYLRMFK
;
A
#
# COMPACT_ATOMS: atom_id res chain seq x y z
N MET A 1 -6.41 -25.72 -44.25
CA MET A 1 -6.48 -25.09 -42.91
C MET A 1 -5.34 -24.09 -42.78
N PRO A 2 -5.61 -22.83 -42.40
CA PRO A 2 -4.54 -21.88 -42.12
C PRO A 2 -3.67 -22.41 -40.98
N ARG A 3 -2.35 -22.49 -41.18
CA ARG A 3 -1.42 -22.83 -40.10
C ARG A 3 -1.35 -21.64 -39.15
N ASN A 4 -1.35 -21.91 -37.85
CA ASN A 4 -1.13 -20.89 -36.83
C ASN A 4 0.27 -21.04 -36.26
N TYR A 5 0.93 -19.91 -36.00
CA TYR A 5 2.21 -19.86 -35.30
C TYR A 5 1.94 -19.66 -33.81
N PHE A 6 2.56 -20.50 -32.99
CA PHE A 6 2.57 -20.37 -31.54
C PHE A 6 3.93 -19.83 -31.07
N CYS A 7 3.91 -18.80 -30.24
CA CYS A 7 5.11 -18.29 -29.60
C CYS A 7 5.21 -18.77 -28.15
N ASP A 8 6.21 -19.57 -27.84
CA ASP A 8 6.43 -20.10 -26.49
C ASP A 8 6.72 -19.00 -25.43
N PHE A 9 7.41 -17.92 -25.82
CA PHE A 9 7.74 -16.83 -24.89
C PHE A 9 6.55 -15.92 -24.56
N CYS A 10 5.66 -15.70 -25.52
CA CYS A 10 4.48 -14.84 -25.36
C CYS A 10 3.19 -15.62 -25.10
N GLN A 11 3.24 -16.94 -25.20
CA GLN A 11 2.11 -17.87 -25.06
C GLN A 11 0.90 -17.47 -25.91
N CYS A 12 1.15 -16.94 -27.11
CA CYS A 12 0.11 -16.47 -28.02
C CYS A 12 0.14 -17.23 -29.35
N THR A 13 -1.05 -17.41 -29.92
CA THR A 13 -1.26 -18.06 -31.22
C THR A 13 -1.80 -17.06 -32.22
N PHE A 14 -1.22 -17.00 -33.42
CA PHE A 14 -1.69 -16.12 -34.49
C PHE A 14 -1.56 -16.76 -35.88
N PRO A 15 -2.28 -16.27 -36.92
CA PRO A 15 -2.18 -16.79 -38.27
C PRO A 15 -0.74 -16.73 -38.79
N ASP A 16 -0.22 -17.88 -39.24
CA ASP A 16 1.19 -18.02 -39.62
C ASP A 16 1.48 -17.39 -40.99
N ASN A 17 2.09 -16.20 -40.94
CA ASN A 17 2.66 -15.51 -42.08
C ASN A 17 4.08 -15.06 -41.70
N VAL A 18 5.04 -15.16 -42.62
CA VAL A 18 6.45 -14.75 -42.42
C VAL A 18 6.54 -13.32 -41.90
N THR A 19 5.74 -12.40 -42.44
CA THR A 19 5.70 -11.00 -42.00
C THR A 19 5.14 -10.86 -40.58
N ASN A 20 4.04 -11.55 -40.26
CA ASN A 20 3.43 -11.50 -38.92
C ASN A 20 4.38 -12.08 -37.87
N ARG A 21 5.03 -13.20 -38.20
CA ARG A 21 6.01 -13.86 -37.34
C ARG A 21 7.22 -12.97 -37.07
N ARG A 22 7.73 -12.29 -38.10
CA ARG A 22 8.85 -11.35 -37.97
C ARG A 22 8.47 -10.17 -37.08
N ASN A 23 7.34 -9.52 -37.38
CA ASN A 23 6.86 -8.36 -36.60
C ASN A 23 6.58 -8.73 -35.13
N HIS A 24 6.06 -9.93 -34.87
CA HIS A 24 5.88 -10.43 -33.50
C HIS A 24 7.24 -10.66 -32.80
N ASN A 25 8.17 -11.38 -33.42
CA ASN A 25 9.46 -11.73 -32.81
C ASN A 25 10.39 -10.50 -32.61
N GLU A 26 10.25 -9.47 -33.45
CA GLU A 26 10.97 -8.19 -33.36
C GLU A 26 10.22 -7.18 -32.47
N GLY A 27 9.02 -7.52 -32.00
CA GLY A 27 8.23 -6.68 -31.10
C GLY A 27 8.88 -6.56 -29.72
N THR A 28 8.76 -5.38 -29.11
CA THR A 28 9.32 -5.06 -27.79
C THR A 28 8.84 -6.02 -26.70
N LEU A 29 7.55 -6.37 -26.71
CA LEU A 29 6.97 -7.34 -25.77
C LEU A 29 7.64 -8.71 -25.88
N HIS A 30 7.81 -9.22 -27.11
CA HIS A 30 8.47 -10.51 -27.33
C HIS A 30 9.93 -10.46 -26.89
N MET A 31 10.67 -9.40 -27.24
CA MET A 31 12.06 -9.22 -26.82
C MET A 31 12.21 -9.20 -25.29
N ASN A 32 11.29 -8.52 -24.59
CA ASN A 32 11.25 -8.46 -23.14
C ASN A 32 10.94 -9.83 -22.51
N ASN A 33 9.90 -10.51 -23.00
CA ASN A 33 9.53 -11.84 -22.49
C ASN A 33 10.64 -12.88 -22.74
N ARG A 34 11.27 -12.82 -23.91
CA ARG A 34 12.42 -13.67 -24.23
C ARG A 34 13.60 -13.37 -23.31
N LYS A 35 13.87 -12.10 -23.00
CA LYS A 35 14.91 -11.70 -22.05
C LYS A 35 14.61 -12.22 -20.64
N LEU A 36 13.39 -12.02 -20.13
CA LEU A 36 12.97 -12.55 -18.82
C LEU A 36 13.15 -14.06 -18.73
N HIS A 37 12.81 -14.78 -19.79
CA HIS A 37 12.98 -16.23 -19.83
C HIS A 37 14.44 -16.65 -19.65
N TYR A 38 15.38 -16.03 -20.37
CA TYR A 38 16.80 -16.39 -20.22
C TYR A 38 17.40 -15.86 -18.90
N ASP A 39 16.99 -14.68 -18.46
CA ASP A 39 17.42 -14.10 -17.18
C ASP A 39 16.99 -15.00 -16.00
N TRP A 40 15.88 -15.75 -16.11
CA TRP A 40 15.45 -16.74 -15.12
C TRP A 40 16.47 -17.86 -14.89
N TYR A 41 17.15 -18.33 -15.93
CA TYR A 41 18.11 -19.45 -15.83
C TYR A 41 19.55 -18.98 -15.60
N LYS A 42 19.75 -17.70 -15.33
CA LYS A 42 21.08 -17.12 -15.09
C LYS A 42 21.50 -17.36 -13.65
N ASP A 43 22.81 -17.49 -13.42
CA ASP A 43 23.33 -17.62 -12.05
C ASP A 43 22.90 -16.44 -11.18
N PRO A 44 22.32 -16.67 -9.98
CA PRO A 44 21.75 -15.61 -9.13
C PRO A 44 22.73 -14.48 -8.81
N ASN A 45 24.01 -14.82 -8.57
CA ASN A 45 25.05 -13.84 -8.28
C ASN A 45 25.39 -12.96 -9.49
N VAL A 46 25.40 -13.55 -10.70
CA VAL A 46 25.70 -12.83 -11.94
C VAL A 46 24.56 -11.88 -12.28
N PHE A 47 23.31 -12.34 -12.13
CA PHE A 47 22.13 -11.50 -12.35
C PHE A 47 22.10 -10.31 -11.39
N LEU A 48 22.41 -10.52 -10.11
CA LEU A 48 22.47 -9.45 -9.12
C LEU A 48 23.51 -8.39 -9.47
N GLN A 49 24.71 -8.82 -9.86
CA GLN A 49 25.79 -7.92 -10.24
C GLN A 49 25.43 -7.09 -11.48
N GLU A 50 24.74 -7.68 -12.46
CA GLU A 50 24.23 -6.96 -13.62
C GLU A 50 23.16 -5.93 -13.26
N GLN A 51 22.30 -6.22 -12.28
CA GLN A 51 21.31 -5.26 -11.79
C GLN A 51 21.96 -4.13 -10.97
N ALA A 52 22.98 -4.44 -10.17
CA ALA A 52 23.72 -3.45 -9.38
C ALA A 52 24.59 -2.51 -10.22
N ASN A 53 25.17 -3.00 -11.32
CA ASN A 53 26.03 -2.20 -12.21
C ASN A 53 25.25 -1.21 -13.10
N LYS A 54 23.92 -1.23 -13.09
CA LYS A 54 23.11 -0.27 -13.85
C LYS A 54 23.12 1.10 -13.16
N PRO A 55 23.02 2.20 -13.92
CA PRO A 55 22.85 3.53 -13.32
C PRO A 55 21.55 3.61 -12.51
N PRO A 56 21.47 4.40 -11.42
CA PRO A 56 20.31 4.45 -10.53
C PRO A 56 19.05 5.01 -11.20
N CYS A 57 17.90 4.38 -10.92
CA CYS A 57 16.62 4.80 -11.45
C CYS A 57 16.05 5.96 -10.63
N ARG A 58 15.89 7.13 -11.26
CA ARG A 58 15.31 8.31 -10.60
C ARG A 58 13.85 8.09 -10.17
N HIS A 59 13.05 7.44 -11.03
CA HIS A 59 11.62 7.25 -10.78
C HIS A 59 11.39 6.28 -9.61
N PHE A 60 12.10 5.15 -9.61
CA PHE A 60 12.03 4.20 -8.49
C PHE A 60 12.60 4.80 -7.19
N GLY A 61 13.72 5.52 -7.26
CA GLY A 61 14.30 6.17 -6.08
C GLY A 61 13.42 7.26 -5.46
N GLN A 62 12.58 7.93 -6.26
CA GLN A 62 11.71 9.01 -5.78
C GLN A 62 10.32 8.52 -5.33
N TYR A 63 9.73 7.56 -6.05
CA TYR A 63 8.34 7.13 -5.85
C TYR A 63 8.22 5.71 -5.28
N GLY A 64 9.31 4.95 -5.19
CA GLY A 64 9.30 3.55 -4.76
C GLY A 64 8.68 2.57 -5.77
N TYR A 65 8.38 3.04 -6.99
CA TYR A 65 7.72 2.25 -8.03
C TYR A 65 8.29 2.54 -9.42
N CYS A 66 8.28 1.53 -10.31
CA CYS A 66 8.61 1.68 -11.72
C CYS A 66 7.87 0.62 -12.55
N GLU A 67 7.15 1.07 -13.59
CA GLU A 67 6.37 0.22 -14.50
C GLU A 67 7.20 -0.85 -15.23
N TYR A 68 8.51 -0.64 -15.36
CA TYR A 68 9.41 -1.54 -16.06
C TYR A 68 10.00 -2.65 -15.16
N GLY A 69 9.81 -2.59 -13.83
CA GLY A 69 10.31 -3.60 -12.89
C GLY A 69 11.79 -3.98 -13.11
N LEU A 70 12.10 -5.28 -13.13
CA LEU A 70 13.47 -5.81 -13.35
C LEU A 70 13.98 -5.64 -14.80
N LEU A 71 13.09 -5.33 -15.74
CA LEU A 71 13.43 -4.99 -17.13
C LEU A 71 13.89 -3.54 -17.29
N CYS A 72 13.81 -2.73 -16.23
CA CYS A 72 14.28 -1.37 -16.25
C CYS A 72 15.76 -1.30 -16.68
N LYS A 73 16.07 -0.27 -17.48
CA LYS A 73 17.44 0.04 -17.90
C LYS A 73 18.30 0.54 -16.73
N TYR A 74 17.65 1.00 -15.67
CA TYR A 74 18.27 1.57 -14.47
C TYR A 74 18.16 0.60 -13.29
N THR A 75 19.04 0.71 -12.29
CA THR A 75 18.97 -0.10 -11.07
C THR A 75 17.88 0.40 -10.13
N HIS A 76 17.16 -0.54 -9.53
CA HIS A 76 16.21 -0.32 -8.43
C HIS A 76 16.81 -0.73 -7.07
N ILE A 77 18.09 -1.10 -7.04
CA ILE A 77 18.81 -1.35 -5.79
C ILE A 77 19.13 0.00 -5.17
N THR A 78 18.60 0.24 -3.97
CA THR A 78 18.84 1.47 -3.20
C THR A 78 19.73 1.14 -2.00
N TYR A 79 20.35 2.14 -1.39
CA TYR A 79 21.19 1.95 -0.21
C TYR A 79 20.61 2.78 0.92
N ASP A 80 20.42 2.16 2.08
CA ASP A 80 19.96 2.87 3.27
C ASP A 80 21.07 3.86 3.72
N PRO A 81 20.77 5.17 3.84
CA PRO A 81 21.74 6.19 4.25
C PRO A 81 22.37 5.94 5.63
N SER A 82 21.70 5.19 6.50
CA SER A 82 22.11 5.02 7.91
C SER A 82 23.01 3.80 8.10
N SER A 83 22.73 2.72 7.38
CA SER A 83 23.40 1.43 7.54
C SER A 83 24.33 1.08 6.37
N GLY A 84 24.20 1.78 5.23
CA GLY A 84 24.94 1.48 4.00
C GLY A 84 24.55 0.14 3.36
N GLN A 85 23.50 -0.52 3.86
CA GLN A 85 23.07 -1.82 3.36
C GLN A 85 22.23 -1.68 2.08
N PRO A 86 22.39 -2.58 1.10
CA PRO A 86 21.58 -2.59 -0.11
C PRO A 86 20.15 -3.05 0.20
N VAL A 87 19.18 -2.23 -0.17
CA VAL A 87 17.74 -2.52 -0.14
C VAL A 87 17.32 -2.96 -1.54
N TYR A 88 16.88 -4.21 -1.65
CA TYR A 88 16.46 -4.83 -2.90
C TYR A 88 14.96 -4.56 -3.18
N PRO A 89 14.57 -4.36 -4.45
CA PRO A 89 13.17 -4.20 -4.81
C PRO A 89 12.39 -5.51 -4.62
N PRO A 90 11.08 -5.47 -4.28
CA PRO A 90 10.29 -6.66 -4.00
C PRO A 90 10.32 -7.72 -5.10
N GLU A 91 10.37 -7.30 -6.37
CA GLU A 91 10.41 -8.21 -7.52
C GLU A 91 11.71 -9.01 -7.57
N LEU A 92 12.83 -8.42 -7.12
CA LEU A 92 14.13 -9.10 -7.06
C LEU A 92 14.17 -10.09 -5.89
N VAL A 93 13.59 -9.72 -4.75
CA VAL A 93 13.46 -10.62 -3.59
C VAL A 93 12.63 -11.85 -3.97
N GLN A 94 11.48 -11.63 -4.60
CA GLN A 94 10.61 -12.70 -5.08
C GLN A 94 11.33 -13.62 -6.08
N TRP A 95 12.13 -13.06 -6.99
CA TRP A 95 12.94 -13.84 -7.92
C TRP A 95 13.95 -14.75 -7.20
N PHE A 96 14.62 -14.26 -6.16
CA PHE A 96 15.54 -15.06 -5.34
C PHE A 96 14.84 -16.17 -4.56
N GLU A 97 13.68 -15.89 -3.99
CA GLU A 97 12.90 -16.88 -3.25
C GLU A 97 12.47 -18.04 -4.16
N LEU A 98 12.01 -17.74 -5.37
CA LEU A 98 11.61 -18.76 -6.35
C LEU A 98 12.81 -19.60 -6.82
N GLN A 99 13.96 -18.98 -7.05
CA GLN A 99 15.20 -19.69 -7.39
C GLN A 99 15.67 -20.63 -6.27
N GLN A 100 15.57 -20.19 -5.01
CA GLN A 100 15.89 -21.06 -3.86
C GLN A 100 14.92 -22.25 -3.77
N GLN A 101 13.63 -22.04 -4.03
CA GLN A 101 12.65 -23.14 -4.09
C GLN A 101 12.98 -24.14 -5.20
N GLU A 102 13.32 -23.69 -6.40
CA GLU A 102 13.75 -24.58 -7.50
C GLU A 102 15.05 -25.33 -7.17
N ALA A 103 16.03 -24.67 -6.52
CA ALA A 103 17.25 -25.32 -6.06
C ALA A 103 16.98 -26.40 -5.00
N ILE A 104 16.06 -26.17 -4.07
CA ILE A 104 15.62 -27.17 -3.08
C ILE A 104 14.94 -28.36 -3.77
N MET A 105 14.16 -28.12 -4.84
CA MET A 105 13.58 -29.21 -5.64
C MET A 105 14.65 -30.01 -6.40
N ASN A 106 15.65 -29.33 -6.98
CA ASN A 106 16.68 -29.93 -7.82
C ASN A 106 17.82 -30.63 -7.04
N ASN A 107 18.11 -30.20 -5.80
CA ASN A 107 19.10 -30.82 -4.91
C ASN A 107 18.73 -32.26 -4.47
N ASN A 108 17.54 -32.76 -4.83
CA ASN A 108 17.17 -34.17 -4.71
C ASN A 108 17.70 -35.04 -5.86
N THR A 109 18.57 -34.51 -6.72
CA THR A 109 19.26 -35.24 -7.79
C THR A 109 20.76 -35.10 -7.57
N THR A 110 21.39 -36.18 -7.07
CA THR A 110 22.82 -36.55 -6.97
C THR A 110 23.92 -35.49 -7.14
N PRO A 111 25.02 -35.53 -6.33
CA PRO A 111 26.16 -34.65 -6.51
C PRO A 111 26.86 -34.88 -7.86
N LYS A 112 27.17 -33.80 -8.58
CA LYS A 112 27.92 -33.81 -9.84
C LYS A 112 29.39 -34.18 -9.57
N LEU A 113 29.79 -35.41 -9.89
CA LEU A 113 31.21 -35.81 -9.94
C LEU A 113 31.79 -35.47 -11.32
N THR A 114 32.94 -34.81 -11.37
CA THR A 114 33.63 -34.39 -12.59
C THR A 114 34.46 -35.53 -13.21
N LEU A 115 33.99 -36.09 -14.32
CA LEU A 115 34.67 -37.08 -15.18
C LEU A 115 34.37 -36.77 -16.67
N PRO A 116 35.19 -37.25 -17.64
CA PRO A 116 35.51 -36.50 -18.86
C PRO A 116 34.38 -36.38 -19.89
N THR A 117 34.40 -35.21 -20.53
CA THR A 117 33.44 -34.58 -21.43
C THR A 117 33.33 -35.26 -22.81
N GLN A 118 32.12 -35.67 -23.23
CA GLN A 118 31.82 -35.88 -24.66
C GLN A 118 30.72 -34.92 -25.14
N ARG A 119 31.04 -34.16 -26.20
CA ARG A 119 30.12 -33.24 -26.89
C ARG A 119 29.13 -34.02 -27.75
N TYR A 120 27.84 -33.90 -27.46
CA TYR A 120 26.78 -34.34 -28.38
C TYR A 120 26.70 -33.42 -29.60
N LYS A 121 26.75 -33.99 -30.80
CA LYS A 121 26.43 -33.31 -32.07
C LYS A 121 24.97 -33.60 -32.44
N LEU A 122 24.27 -32.60 -32.97
CA LEU A 122 22.92 -32.77 -33.53
C LEU A 122 22.92 -33.89 -34.60
N PRO A 123 21.82 -34.66 -34.72
CA PRO A 123 21.66 -35.65 -35.78
C PRO A 123 21.92 -35.05 -37.16
N SER A 124 22.52 -35.84 -38.07
CA SER A 124 22.88 -35.37 -39.41
C SER A 124 21.67 -34.78 -40.14
N GLY A 125 21.80 -33.55 -40.65
CA GLY A 125 20.75 -32.81 -41.37
C GLY A 125 20.03 -31.72 -40.57
N TRP A 126 20.19 -31.66 -39.24
CA TRP A 126 19.57 -30.62 -38.41
C TRP A 126 20.48 -29.41 -38.27
N LYS A 127 20.02 -28.22 -38.70
CA LYS A 127 20.73 -26.95 -38.47
C LYS A 127 20.12 -26.22 -37.28
N ILE A 128 20.95 -25.53 -36.50
CA ILE A 128 20.50 -24.77 -35.30
C ILE A 128 19.37 -23.78 -35.63
N LYS A 129 19.38 -23.21 -36.84
CA LYS A 129 18.35 -22.29 -37.35
C LYS A 129 16.99 -22.93 -37.64
N ASP A 130 16.91 -24.26 -37.69
CA ASP A 130 15.68 -25.00 -38.00
C ASP A 130 15.00 -25.51 -36.72
N LEU A 131 15.64 -25.35 -35.55
CA LEU A 131 15.05 -25.62 -34.24
C LEU A 131 13.94 -24.60 -33.93
N PRO A 132 12.89 -24.98 -33.16
CA PRO A 132 11.97 -24.00 -32.58
C PRO A 132 12.72 -23.01 -31.69
N LEU A 133 12.24 -21.76 -31.59
CA LEU A 133 13.00 -20.68 -30.94
C LEU A 133 13.41 -21.01 -29.49
N SER A 134 12.59 -21.76 -28.76
CA SER A 134 12.85 -22.20 -27.39
C SER A 134 13.96 -23.25 -27.26
N LEU A 135 14.29 -23.96 -28.35
CA LEU A 135 15.40 -24.90 -28.42
C LEU A 135 16.63 -24.31 -29.11
N ARG A 136 16.58 -23.04 -29.51
CA ARG A 136 17.77 -22.34 -30.02
C ARG A 136 18.58 -21.81 -28.84
N PRO A 137 19.91 -21.93 -28.89
CA PRO A 137 20.75 -21.27 -27.92
C PRO A 137 20.58 -19.75 -28.01
N PRO A 138 20.75 -19.03 -26.89
CA PRO A 138 20.59 -17.59 -26.85
C PRO A 138 21.49 -16.89 -27.89
N PRO A 139 21.02 -15.80 -28.53
CA PRO A 139 21.82 -15.08 -29.51
C PRO A 139 23.11 -14.53 -28.88
N SER A 140 24.27 -14.90 -29.45
CA SER A 140 25.60 -14.48 -28.97
C SER A 140 25.76 -12.95 -28.84
N LYS A 141 25.00 -12.16 -29.62
CA LYS A 141 24.99 -10.69 -29.56
C LYS A 141 24.57 -10.10 -28.20
N HIS A 142 24.00 -10.89 -27.30
CA HIS A 142 23.58 -10.45 -25.96
C HIS A 142 24.45 -11.00 -24.81
N GLY A 143 25.69 -11.43 -25.09
CA GLY A 143 26.66 -11.79 -24.04
C GLY A 143 26.50 -13.19 -23.44
N TYR A 144 25.72 -14.06 -24.07
CA TYR A 144 25.50 -15.43 -23.62
C TYR A 144 26.46 -16.42 -24.32
N ASP A 145 27.34 -17.08 -23.56
CA ASP A 145 28.19 -18.21 -24.02
C ASP A 145 27.54 -19.55 -23.63
N TRP A 146 27.24 -20.38 -24.63
CA TRP A 146 26.52 -21.66 -24.49
C TRP A 146 27.34 -22.86 -24.96
N SER A 147 28.66 -22.73 -25.05
CA SER A 147 29.58 -23.75 -25.59
C SER A 147 29.67 -25.07 -24.80
N ASN A 148 29.00 -25.19 -23.64
CA ASN A 148 29.17 -26.28 -22.66
C ASN A 148 27.89 -27.02 -22.17
N THR A 149 26.71 -26.81 -22.76
CA THR A 149 25.42 -27.29 -22.19
C THR A 149 24.98 -28.73 -22.54
N GLY A 150 25.89 -29.61 -22.98
CA GLY A 150 25.53 -30.89 -23.63
C GLY A 150 25.85 -32.21 -22.90
N ILE A 151 25.97 -32.26 -21.57
CA ILE A 151 26.47 -33.46 -20.86
C ILE A 151 25.36 -34.06 -19.97
N CYS A 152 24.89 -35.26 -20.29
CA CYS A 152 23.94 -36.03 -19.49
C CYS A 152 24.50 -37.45 -19.25
N THR A 153 24.64 -37.86 -17.99
CA THR A 153 25.33 -39.10 -17.56
C THR A 153 24.42 -39.96 -16.69
N PHE A 154 23.88 -41.08 -17.20
CA PHE A 154 23.21 -42.09 -16.38
C PHE A 154 23.38 -43.49 -16.97
N LEU A 155 24.32 -44.28 -16.43
CA LEU A 155 24.37 -45.73 -16.58
C LEU A 155 24.68 -46.38 -15.22
N ARG A 156 23.96 -47.47 -14.89
CA ARG A 156 23.99 -48.20 -13.61
C ARG A 156 25.40 -48.71 -13.24
N GLN A 157 25.88 -48.33 -12.05
CA GLN A 157 27.08 -48.87 -11.41
C GLN A 157 26.73 -50.11 -10.54
N ASN A 158 27.45 -51.22 -10.72
CA ASN A 158 27.53 -52.29 -9.72
C ASN A 158 28.69 -51.97 -8.78
N TYR A 159 28.42 -51.79 -7.48
CA TYR A 159 29.36 -51.19 -6.52
C TYR A 159 30.34 -52.17 -5.88
N PHE A 160 30.13 -53.49 -6.00
CA PHE A 160 31.00 -54.48 -5.36
C PHE A 160 31.20 -55.74 -6.22
N ASP A 161 32.46 -56.06 -6.51
CA ASP A 161 32.87 -57.21 -7.33
C ASP A 161 33.55 -58.26 -6.43
N THR A 162 32.79 -59.29 -6.08
CA THR A 162 33.19 -60.37 -5.17
C THR A 162 34.36 -61.18 -5.72
N PHE A 163 34.42 -61.40 -7.03
CA PHE A 163 35.45 -62.21 -7.66
C PHE A 163 36.79 -61.48 -7.69
N LYS A 164 36.77 -60.19 -8.06
CA LYS A 164 37.97 -59.34 -8.08
C LYS A 164 38.58 -59.14 -6.69
N PHE A 165 37.75 -59.20 -5.64
CA PHE A 165 38.22 -59.14 -4.26
C PHE A 165 38.96 -60.42 -3.85
N VAL A 166 38.42 -61.60 -4.19
CA VAL A 166 39.06 -62.90 -3.93
C VAL A 166 40.37 -63.04 -4.71
N GLU A 167 40.40 -62.66 -5.98
CA GLU A 167 41.61 -62.70 -6.82
C GLU A 167 42.74 -61.81 -6.24
N ARG A 168 42.37 -60.69 -5.61
CA ARG A 168 43.33 -59.79 -4.97
C ARG A 168 43.93 -60.39 -3.70
N LEU A 169 43.11 -61.08 -2.89
CA LEU A 169 43.61 -61.78 -1.70
C LEU A 169 44.52 -62.95 -2.06
N GLU A 170 44.21 -63.68 -3.14
CA GLU A 170 45.10 -64.73 -3.65
C GLU A 170 46.48 -64.18 -4.08
N LYS A 171 46.51 -63.00 -4.71
CA LYS A 171 47.76 -62.32 -5.09
C LYS A 171 48.60 -61.87 -3.88
N GLU A 172 47.96 -61.59 -2.75
CA GLU A 172 48.62 -61.21 -1.50
C GLU A 172 49.03 -62.44 -0.64
N GLY A 173 48.89 -63.66 -1.19
CA GLY A 173 49.40 -64.89 -0.58
C GLY A 173 48.40 -65.70 0.26
N PHE A 174 47.10 -65.37 0.20
CA PHE A 174 46.06 -66.19 0.84
C PHE A 174 45.64 -67.37 -0.04
N SER A 175 45.31 -68.50 0.57
CA SER A 175 44.74 -69.62 -0.19
C SER A 175 43.32 -69.29 -0.65
N ARG A 176 42.89 -69.87 -1.77
CA ARG A 176 41.55 -69.65 -2.32
C ARG A 176 40.44 -69.85 -1.30
N GLN A 177 40.53 -70.92 -0.50
CA GLN A 177 39.57 -71.23 0.55
C GLN A 177 39.55 -70.17 1.68
N GLN A 178 40.71 -69.61 2.02
CA GLN A 178 40.80 -68.53 3.01
C GLN A 178 40.20 -67.23 2.46
N SER A 179 40.51 -66.89 1.20
CA SER A 179 39.97 -65.70 0.52
C SER A 179 38.45 -65.76 0.36
N GLU A 180 37.91 -66.93 -0.01
CA GLU A 180 36.46 -67.17 -0.10
C GLU A 180 35.77 -67.08 1.27
N ALA A 181 36.39 -67.60 2.34
CA ALA A 181 35.85 -67.52 3.69
C ALA A 181 35.83 -66.08 4.24
N ILE A 182 36.89 -65.31 3.99
CA ILE A 182 36.97 -63.88 4.35
C ILE A 182 35.90 -63.09 3.58
N MET A 183 35.76 -63.33 2.28
CA MET A 183 34.74 -62.67 1.46
C MET A 183 33.33 -63.02 1.93
N SER A 184 33.03 -64.29 2.23
CA SER A 184 31.72 -64.71 2.75
C SER A 184 31.37 -63.98 4.06
N SER A 185 32.34 -63.85 4.96
CA SER A 185 32.18 -63.13 6.23
C SER A 185 31.94 -61.63 6.00
N LEU A 186 32.70 -61.01 5.09
CA LEU A 186 32.56 -59.61 4.73
C LEU A 186 31.21 -59.32 4.06
N GLN A 187 30.76 -60.20 3.16
CA GLN A 187 29.46 -60.09 2.49
C GLN A 187 28.32 -60.12 3.50
N ARG A 188 28.43 -60.94 4.56
CA ARG A 188 27.42 -60.99 5.62
C ARG A 188 27.35 -59.68 6.40
N VAL A 189 28.50 -59.12 6.81
CA VAL A 189 28.56 -57.84 7.53
C VAL A 189 28.07 -56.67 6.67
N ILE A 190 28.46 -56.63 5.39
CA ILE A 190 27.99 -55.60 4.45
C ILE A 190 26.48 -55.71 4.24
N SER A 191 25.95 -56.93 4.08
CA SER A 191 24.52 -57.14 3.90
C SER A 191 23.72 -56.73 5.14
N GLU A 192 24.20 -57.09 6.33
CA GLU A 192 23.58 -56.72 7.61
C GLU A 192 23.59 -55.19 7.80
N SER A 193 24.73 -54.54 7.57
CA SER A 193 24.84 -53.08 7.62
C SER A 193 23.95 -52.39 6.59
N MET A 194 23.85 -52.92 5.37
CA MET A 194 23.03 -52.34 4.31
C MET A 194 21.53 -52.52 4.57
N MET A 195 21.12 -53.62 5.23
CA MET A 195 19.74 -53.80 5.69
C MET A 195 19.38 -52.82 6.81
N ASP A 196 20.26 -52.61 7.78
CA ASP A 196 20.06 -51.62 8.85
C ASP A 196 19.99 -50.19 8.31
N LEU A 197 20.88 -49.84 7.37
CA LEU A 197 20.83 -48.54 6.67
C LEU A 197 19.53 -48.37 5.88
N ASN A 198 19.12 -49.38 5.11
CA ASN A 198 17.85 -49.33 4.37
C ASN A 198 16.63 -49.19 5.28
N LYS A 199 16.67 -49.75 6.50
CA LYS A 199 15.58 -49.61 7.48
C LYS A 199 15.44 -48.18 8.01
N MET A 200 16.53 -47.42 8.08
CA MET A 200 16.52 -46.01 8.46
C MET A 200 16.28 -45.06 7.28
N MET A 201 16.34 -45.56 6.05
CA MET A 201 16.07 -44.78 4.85
C MET A 201 14.58 -44.79 4.53
N VAL A 202 14.07 -43.64 4.07
CA VAL A 202 12.72 -43.53 3.55
C VAL A 202 12.75 -43.73 2.04
N SER A 203 11.85 -44.57 1.53
CA SER A 203 11.76 -44.79 0.10
C SER A 203 11.29 -43.52 -0.62
N LYS A 204 11.74 -43.35 -1.86
CA LYS A 204 11.30 -42.21 -2.70
C LYS A 204 9.77 -42.16 -2.83
N ALA A 205 9.12 -43.32 -2.93
CA ALA A 205 7.68 -43.44 -3.06
C ALA A 205 6.93 -42.97 -1.80
N GLU A 206 7.39 -43.34 -0.60
CA GLU A 206 6.79 -42.89 0.66
C GLU A 206 6.96 -41.38 0.85
N ARG A 207 8.14 -40.85 0.52
CA ARG A 207 8.40 -39.41 0.54
C ARG A 207 7.50 -38.67 -0.45
N GLU A 208 7.35 -39.16 -1.68
CA GLU A 208 6.45 -38.56 -2.66
C GLU A 208 5.01 -38.55 -2.17
N LYS A 209 4.54 -39.66 -1.59
CA LYS A 209 3.20 -39.74 -0.97
C LYS A 209 3.01 -38.69 0.12
N ALA A 210 3.99 -38.50 1.01
CA ALA A 210 3.93 -37.47 2.05
C ALA A 210 3.87 -36.05 1.44
N ILE A 211 4.67 -35.78 0.40
CA ILE A 211 4.62 -34.51 -0.33
C ILE A 211 3.25 -34.29 -0.97
N TYR A 212 2.65 -35.32 -1.57
CA TYR A 212 1.30 -35.21 -2.14
C TYR A 212 0.25 -34.90 -1.08
N ALA A 213 0.33 -35.53 0.10
CA ALA A 213 -0.56 -35.22 1.22
C ALA A 213 -0.43 -33.74 1.64
N TYR A 214 0.79 -33.26 1.85
CA TYR A 214 1.03 -31.85 2.18
C TYR A 214 0.53 -30.88 1.11
N LYS A 215 0.63 -31.24 -0.18
CA LYS A 215 0.10 -30.41 -1.27
C LYS A 215 -1.42 -30.31 -1.22
N VAL A 216 -2.11 -31.41 -0.93
CA VAL A 216 -3.58 -31.41 -0.79
C VAL A 216 -4.00 -30.58 0.43
N ASP A 217 -3.32 -30.75 1.56
CA ASP A 217 -3.59 -29.98 2.77
C ASP A 217 -3.35 -28.49 2.56
N PHE A 218 -2.26 -28.13 1.87
CA PHE A 218 -1.97 -26.74 1.54
C PHE A 218 -3.00 -26.13 0.58
N ALA A 219 -3.45 -26.89 -0.42
CA ALA A 219 -4.50 -26.45 -1.32
C ALA A 219 -5.82 -26.22 -0.58
N LYS A 220 -6.16 -27.09 0.37
CA LYS A 220 -7.33 -26.95 1.24
C LYS A 220 -7.22 -25.70 2.12
N LEU A 221 -6.10 -25.54 2.84
CA LEU A 221 -5.86 -24.38 3.69
C LEU A 221 -5.95 -23.07 2.90
N LYS A 222 -5.35 -23.02 1.71
CA LYS A 222 -5.44 -21.85 0.83
C LYS A 222 -6.90 -21.53 0.47
N SER A 223 -7.71 -22.54 0.17
CA SER A 223 -9.13 -22.32 -0.17
C SER A 223 -9.95 -21.83 1.03
N GLU A 224 -9.65 -22.32 2.24
CA GLU A 224 -10.29 -21.87 3.48
C GLU A 224 -9.91 -20.41 3.80
N VAL A 225 -8.63 -20.07 3.71
CA VAL A 225 -8.14 -18.69 3.92
C VAL A 225 -8.80 -17.74 2.92
N GLN A 226 -8.83 -18.10 1.62
CA GLN A 226 -9.49 -17.27 0.61
C GLN A 226 -11.00 -17.10 0.83
N LEU A 227 -11.66 -18.08 1.44
CA LEU A 227 -13.07 -17.99 1.77
C LEU A 227 -13.29 -17.06 2.96
N ILE A 228 -12.46 -17.18 4.01
CA ILE A 228 -12.49 -16.31 5.18
C ILE A 228 -12.22 -14.87 4.77
N GLU A 229 -11.15 -14.61 3.98
CA GLU A 229 -10.83 -13.27 3.49
C GLU A 229 -11.99 -12.64 2.72
N ARG A 230 -12.66 -13.41 1.85
CA ARG A 230 -13.85 -12.92 1.12
C ARG A 230 -15.02 -12.65 2.05
N ASN A 231 -15.23 -13.49 3.05
CA ASN A 231 -16.30 -13.31 4.03
C ASN A 231 -16.05 -12.05 4.86
N ASP A 232 -14.87 -11.92 5.44
CA ASP A 232 -14.44 -10.77 6.24
C ASP A 232 -14.48 -9.48 5.44
N PHE A 233 -14.02 -9.51 4.18
CA PHE A 233 -14.12 -8.35 3.29
C PHE A 233 -15.57 -7.94 3.04
N THR A 234 -16.46 -8.90 2.81
CA THR A 234 -17.89 -8.62 2.59
C THR A 234 -18.52 -8.06 3.86
N MET A 235 -18.22 -8.65 5.02
CA MET A 235 -18.70 -8.18 6.32
C MET A 235 -18.22 -6.75 6.61
N MET A 236 -16.91 -6.50 6.51
CA MET A 236 -16.33 -5.17 6.71
C MET A 236 -16.91 -4.14 5.72
N LYS A 237 -17.11 -4.52 4.46
CA LYS A 237 -17.75 -3.64 3.48
C LYS A 237 -19.17 -3.28 3.90
N THR A 238 -19.97 -4.25 4.32
CA THR A 238 -21.35 -3.99 4.77
C THR A 238 -21.39 -3.12 6.03
N GLU A 239 -20.45 -3.29 6.97
CA GLU A 239 -20.34 -2.44 8.15
C GLU A 239 -19.91 -1.01 7.78
N ASN A 240 -18.99 -0.88 6.84
CA ASN A 240 -18.56 0.42 6.34
C ASN A 240 -19.71 1.17 5.65
N ASP A 241 -20.46 0.49 4.78
CA ASP A 241 -21.65 1.07 4.11
C ASP A 241 -22.73 1.47 5.15
N ARG A 242 -22.90 0.66 6.21
CA ARG A 242 -23.80 0.98 7.33
C ARG A 242 -23.34 2.22 8.09
N LEU A 243 -22.05 2.30 8.44
CA LEU A 243 -21.48 3.43 9.16
C LEU A 243 -21.55 4.72 8.33
N GLU A 244 -21.31 4.64 7.03
CA GLU A 244 -21.45 5.77 6.11
C GLU A 244 -22.89 6.29 6.07
N SER A 245 -23.88 5.39 6.04
CA SER A 245 -25.30 5.75 6.13
C SER A 245 -25.65 6.41 7.47
N GLU A 246 -25.14 5.89 8.59
CA GLU A 246 -25.36 6.48 9.91
C GLU A 246 -24.73 7.86 10.05
N LEU A 247 -23.54 8.03 9.49
CA LEU A 247 -22.82 9.30 9.46
C LEU A 247 -23.60 10.34 8.67
N GLU A 248 -24.15 9.98 7.50
CA GLU A 248 -24.95 10.92 6.71
C GLU A 248 -26.28 11.28 7.41
N LYS A 249 -26.94 10.31 8.06
CA LYS A 249 -28.12 10.57 8.92
C LYS A 249 -27.79 11.51 10.08
N LEU A 250 -26.61 11.38 10.69
CA LEU A 250 -26.18 12.23 11.79
C LEU A 250 -25.85 13.64 11.31
N LYS A 251 -25.16 13.78 10.17
CA LYS A 251 -24.92 15.08 9.52
C LYS A 251 -26.22 15.79 9.18
N GLN A 252 -27.20 15.07 8.63
CA GLN A 252 -28.50 15.64 8.29
C GLN A 252 -29.22 16.15 9.54
N ARG A 253 -29.28 15.34 10.59
CA ARG A 253 -29.84 15.76 11.89
C ARG A 253 -29.13 16.98 12.46
N LEU A 254 -27.80 17.03 12.43
CA LEU A 254 -27.04 18.18 12.90
C LEU A 254 -27.38 19.45 12.10
N ARG A 255 -27.49 19.35 10.76
CA ARG A 255 -27.91 20.48 9.92
C ARG A 255 -29.30 20.99 10.27
N GLU A 256 -30.24 20.08 10.50
CA GLU A 256 -31.61 20.41 10.92
C GLU A 256 -31.63 21.10 12.29
N GLU A 257 -30.88 20.58 13.27
CA GLU A 257 -30.72 21.17 14.60
C GLU A 257 -30.12 22.58 14.54
N VAL A 258 -29.06 22.78 13.75
CA VAL A 258 -28.43 24.09 13.56
C VAL A 258 -29.42 25.08 12.93
N THR A 259 -30.11 24.66 11.87
CA THR A 259 -31.10 25.51 11.18
C THR A 259 -32.25 25.88 12.11
N ARG A 260 -32.75 24.93 12.90
CA ARG A 260 -33.81 25.17 13.89
C ARG A 260 -33.35 26.12 14.98
N THR A 261 -32.15 25.93 15.52
CA THR A 261 -31.57 26.80 16.54
C THR A 261 -31.37 28.22 16.02
N GLN A 262 -30.87 28.36 14.79
CA GLN A 262 -30.71 29.65 14.14
C GLN A 262 -32.06 30.36 13.95
N ALA A 263 -33.12 29.63 13.57
CA ALA A 263 -34.46 30.19 13.45
C ALA A 263 -35.03 30.64 14.81
N ASN A 264 -34.84 29.84 15.85
CA ASN A 264 -35.25 30.18 17.22
C ASN A 264 -34.55 31.46 17.71
N VAL A 265 -33.22 31.54 17.58
CA VAL A 265 -32.45 32.74 17.98
C VAL A 265 -32.91 33.98 17.20
N ARG A 266 -33.22 33.83 15.91
CA ARG A 266 -33.74 34.95 15.10
C ARG A 266 -35.12 35.40 15.59
N LEU A 267 -35.99 34.46 15.95
CA LEU A 267 -37.30 34.78 16.52
C LEU A 267 -37.14 35.50 17.86
N ASP A 268 -36.31 34.98 18.75
CA ASP A 268 -36.04 35.59 20.06
C ASP A 268 -35.52 37.02 19.91
N LEU A 269 -34.57 37.26 18.98
CA LEU A 269 -34.06 38.60 18.72
C LEU A 269 -35.14 39.54 18.19
N ASN A 270 -36.02 39.06 17.30
CA ASN A 270 -37.12 39.86 16.78
C ASN A 270 -38.15 40.21 17.87
N LEU A 271 -38.49 39.25 18.73
CA LEU A 271 -39.38 39.47 19.86
C LEU A 271 -38.77 40.46 20.86
N GLU A 272 -37.48 40.30 21.18
CA GLU A 272 -36.77 41.18 22.10
C GLU A 272 -36.62 42.59 21.54
N LYS A 273 -36.34 42.74 20.23
CA LYS A 273 -36.35 44.04 19.55
C LYS A 273 -37.74 44.70 19.61
N GLY A 274 -38.80 43.92 19.48
CA GLY A 274 -40.18 44.38 19.68
C GLY A 274 -40.39 44.91 21.09
N ARG A 275 -40.03 44.10 22.10
CA ARG A 275 -40.13 44.44 23.53
C ARG A 275 -39.36 45.72 23.88
N VAL A 276 -38.12 45.84 23.40
CA VAL A 276 -37.28 47.03 23.62
C VAL A 276 -37.90 48.27 22.98
N ARG A 277 -38.49 48.15 21.78
CA ARG A 277 -39.17 49.28 21.12
C ARG A 277 -40.41 49.70 21.90
N ASP A 278 -41.22 48.75 22.35
CA ASP A 278 -42.43 49.04 23.11
C ASP A 278 -42.07 49.70 24.45
N GLU A 279 -41.05 49.19 25.16
CA GLU A 279 -40.52 49.80 26.38
C GLU A 279 -39.96 51.21 26.14
N ALA A 280 -39.21 51.42 25.06
CA ALA A 280 -38.70 52.74 24.68
C ALA A 280 -39.84 53.74 24.39
N SER A 281 -40.89 53.31 23.66
CA SER A 281 -42.06 54.16 23.41
C SER A 281 -42.83 54.51 24.68
N ALA A 282 -42.92 53.57 25.63
CA ALA A 282 -43.53 53.82 26.93
C ALA A 282 -42.72 54.82 27.76
N GLN A 283 -41.38 54.73 27.70
CA GLN A 283 -40.51 55.73 28.31
C GLN A 283 -40.65 57.10 27.63
N GLU A 284 -40.75 57.15 26.30
CA GLU A 284 -40.95 58.40 25.56
C GLU A 284 -42.26 59.11 25.97
N ILE A 285 -43.35 58.36 26.17
CA ILE A 285 -44.62 58.91 26.67
C ILE A 285 -44.44 59.49 28.08
N LYS A 286 -43.78 58.75 28.98
CA LYS A 286 -43.51 59.24 30.35
C LYS A 286 -42.67 60.51 30.35
N ILE A 287 -41.67 60.59 29.47
CA ILE A 287 -40.84 61.79 29.31
C ILE A 287 -41.71 62.96 28.86
N LYS A 288 -42.56 62.80 27.84
CA LYS A 288 -43.47 63.85 27.36
C LYS A 288 -44.47 64.29 28.43
N GLU A 289 -45.01 63.36 29.21
CA GLU A 289 -45.87 63.68 30.35
C GLU A 289 -45.12 64.52 31.41
N THR A 290 -43.88 64.15 31.76
CA THR A 290 -43.07 64.95 32.68
C THR A 290 -42.69 66.31 32.12
N ASP A 291 -42.43 66.39 30.82
CA ASP A 291 -42.06 67.64 30.13
C ASP A 291 -43.25 68.62 30.14
N THR A 292 -44.44 68.15 29.75
CA THR A 292 -45.68 68.96 29.83
C THR A 292 -46.00 69.38 31.27
N ARG A 293 -45.71 68.53 32.26
CA ARG A 293 -45.85 68.89 33.68
C ARG A 293 -44.88 70.00 34.07
N ILE A 294 -43.61 69.91 33.67
CA ILE A 294 -42.61 70.96 33.91
C ILE A 294 -43.04 72.27 33.25
N GLU A 295 -43.49 72.26 31.99
CA GLU A 295 -43.99 73.46 31.31
C GLU A 295 -45.19 74.09 32.03
N SER A 296 -46.09 73.26 32.56
CA SER A 296 -47.24 73.72 33.35
C SER A 296 -46.80 74.37 34.67
N GLU A 297 -45.81 73.79 35.36
CA GLU A 297 -45.24 74.35 36.60
C GLU A 297 -44.49 75.66 36.30
N ILE A 298 -43.71 75.74 35.21
CA ILE A 298 -43.03 76.97 34.76
C ILE A 298 -44.05 78.07 34.45
N SER A 299 -45.14 77.74 33.74
CA SER A 299 -46.21 78.69 33.43
C SER A 299 -46.92 79.18 34.69
N GLY A 300 -47.13 78.27 35.65
CA GLY A 300 -47.64 78.60 36.98
C GLY A 300 -46.73 79.58 37.72
N LEU A 301 -45.42 79.29 37.81
CA LEU A 301 -44.43 80.17 38.42
C LEU A 301 -44.35 81.54 37.73
N ARG A 302 -44.45 81.58 36.40
CA ARG A 302 -44.47 82.84 35.64
C ARG A 302 -45.67 83.70 36.00
N THR A 303 -46.86 83.09 36.08
CA THR A 303 -48.10 83.77 36.48
C THR A 303 -48.00 84.31 37.92
N GLN A 304 -47.46 83.50 38.84
CA GLN A 304 -47.21 83.95 40.21
C GLN A 304 -46.23 85.12 40.26
N MET A 305 -45.15 85.08 39.46
CA MET A 305 -44.19 86.18 39.38
C MET A 305 -44.82 87.46 38.83
N GLU A 306 -45.68 87.36 37.80
CA GLU A 306 -46.43 88.52 37.28
C GLU A 306 -47.41 89.09 38.31
N ALA A 307 -48.10 88.23 39.06
CA ALA A 307 -48.96 88.65 40.16
C ALA A 307 -48.17 89.37 41.26
N ILE A 308 -47.00 88.84 41.66
CA ILE A 308 -46.10 89.48 42.64
C ILE A 308 -45.62 90.85 42.12
N LYS A 309 -45.22 90.95 40.84
CA LYS A 309 -44.84 92.24 40.23
C LYS A 309 -45.98 93.25 40.28
N PHE A 310 -47.21 92.82 39.98
CA PHE A 310 -48.38 93.69 40.04
C PHE A 310 -48.68 94.14 41.47
N GLN A 311 -48.60 93.24 42.45
CA GLN A 311 -48.73 93.58 43.87
C GLN A 311 -47.67 94.60 44.30
N ILE A 312 -46.39 94.40 43.94
CA ILE A 312 -45.31 95.36 44.22
C ILE A 312 -45.63 96.72 43.59
N MET A 313 -46.09 96.77 42.34
CA MET A 313 -46.50 98.03 41.71
C MET A 313 -47.67 98.70 42.44
N GLN A 314 -48.68 97.93 42.87
CA GLN A 314 -49.79 98.46 43.68
C GLN A 314 -49.31 99.03 45.02
N TYR A 315 -48.42 98.31 45.74
CA TYR A 315 -47.82 98.80 46.98
C TYR A 315 -46.97 100.05 46.75
N MET A 316 -46.21 100.13 45.66
CA MET A 316 -45.43 101.31 45.30
C MET A 316 -46.34 102.52 45.02
N ILE A 317 -47.41 102.35 44.24
CA ILE A 317 -48.38 103.42 43.96
C ILE A 317 -49.05 103.86 45.27
N GLY A 318 -49.45 102.91 46.12
CA GLY A 318 -50.05 103.18 47.42
C GLY A 318 -49.12 103.95 48.37
N THR A 319 -47.84 103.56 48.47
CA THR A 319 -46.85 104.24 49.31
C THR A 319 -46.49 105.62 48.77
N MET A 320 -46.29 105.79 47.45
CA MET A 320 -46.05 107.11 46.85
C MET A 320 -47.24 108.06 47.04
N THR A 321 -48.47 107.56 46.87
CA THR A 321 -49.69 108.36 47.08
C THR A 321 -49.85 108.73 48.56
N GLY A 322 -49.62 107.79 49.47
CA GLY A 322 -49.66 108.06 50.92
C GLY A 322 -48.59 109.05 51.37
N ALA A 323 -47.35 108.91 50.90
CA ALA A 323 -46.28 109.87 51.16
C ALA A 323 -46.59 111.25 50.57
N GLY A 324 -47.12 111.32 49.34
CA GLY A 324 -47.58 112.57 48.73
C GLY A 324 -48.71 113.24 49.52
N ALA A 325 -49.68 112.48 50.00
CA ALA A 325 -50.75 112.99 50.85
C ALA A 325 -50.23 113.53 52.20
N LEU A 326 -49.30 112.81 52.85
CA LEU A 326 -48.64 113.26 54.07
C LEU A 326 -47.79 114.52 53.83
N PHE A 327 -47.07 114.60 52.72
CA PHE A 327 -46.31 115.79 52.33
C PHE A 327 -47.22 117.00 52.10
N LEU A 328 -48.35 116.82 51.40
CA LEU A 328 -49.37 117.85 51.24
C LEU A 328 -50.00 118.27 52.57
N ALA A 329 -50.25 117.32 53.48
CA ALA A 329 -50.73 117.61 54.83
C ALA A 329 -49.71 118.38 55.67
N TYR A 330 -48.42 118.04 55.58
CA TYR A 330 -47.32 118.76 56.23
C TYR A 330 -47.21 120.20 55.71
N LEU A 331 -47.22 120.40 54.39
CA LEU A 331 -47.22 121.75 53.78
C LEU A 331 -48.43 122.59 54.22
N ARG A 332 -49.58 121.96 54.49
CA ARG A 332 -50.79 122.65 55.00
C ARG A 332 -50.69 123.05 56.47
N MET A 333 -49.95 122.32 57.31
CA MET A 333 -49.80 122.63 58.74
C MET A 333 -48.81 123.79 59.00
N PHE A 334 -47.85 124.02 58.09
CA PHE A 334 -46.83 125.07 58.18
C PHE A 334 -47.19 126.36 57.40
N LYS A 335 -48.46 126.53 57.05
CA LYS A 335 -49.04 127.73 56.43
C LYS A 335 -50.18 128.23 57.31
#